data_AF-A0A0P7VRM0-F1
#
_entry.id   AF-A0A0P7VRM0-F1
#
_cell.length_a   1.000
_cell.length_b   1.000
_cell.length_c   1.000
_cell.angle_alpha   90.00
_cell.angle_beta   90.00
_cell.angle_gamma   90.00
#
_symmetry.space_group_name_H-M   'P 1'
#
loop_
_entity.id
_entity.type
_entity.pdbx_description
1 polymer ?
#
loop_
_entity_poly.entity_id
_entity_poly.type
_entity_poly.pdbx_seq_one_letter_code
_entity_poly.pdbx_strand_id
1 'polypeptide(L)'
;MAKDEPRTDITDLARQTQALFNLSGAAAPRLTQVMKVQEGMLEQAETFTRHWIERRQEAIETALEALNSMNSKGKPDPVAAMQAIADWQRGSFERLTADYQEWMTLCMQATQLAATPQSETGQDDPASSSTDQGKATAKSKGRAASSRSKPDHAKPV
;
A
#
# COMPACT_ATOMS: atom_id res chain seq x y z
N MET A 1 -28.68 43.90 14.27
CA MET A 1 -27.45 43.34 13.66
C MET A 1 -27.86 42.13 12.83
N ALA A 2 -27.65 42.16 11.53
CA ALA A 2 -27.65 40.94 10.71
C ALA A 2 -26.26 40.29 10.82
N LYS A 3 -26.16 39.00 10.50
CA LYS A 3 -24.94 38.22 10.61
C LYS A 3 -24.52 37.81 9.20
N ASP A 4 -23.40 38.32 8.72
CA ASP A 4 -22.92 38.02 7.37
C ASP A 4 -22.56 36.53 7.23
N GLU A 5 -23.19 35.86 6.27
CA GLU A 5 -22.80 34.51 5.87
C GLU A 5 -21.69 34.57 4.82
N PRO A 6 -20.66 33.71 4.90
CA PRO A 6 -19.62 33.62 3.88
C PRO A 6 -20.19 32.94 2.62
N ARG A 7 -20.84 33.72 1.76
CA ARG A 7 -21.17 33.29 0.40
C ARG A 7 -19.86 33.12 -0.39
N THR A 8 -19.45 31.87 -0.60
CA THR A 8 -18.39 31.51 -1.54
C THR A 8 -18.71 32.14 -2.90
N ASP A 9 -17.88 33.08 -3.36
CA ASP A 9 -18.14 33.77 -4.62
C ASP A 9 -18.03 32.77 -5.79
N ILE A 10 -18.95 32.86 -6.76
CA ILE A 10 -18.90 32.06 -7.98
C ILE A 10 -17.59 32.33 -8.74
N THR A 11 -17.03 33.54 -8.61
CA THR A 11 -15.73 33.96 -9.12
C THR A 11 -14.57 33.20 -8.47
N ASP A 12 -14.63 32.94 -7.16
CA ASP A 12 -13.61 32.15 -6.47
C ASP A 12 -13.78 30.66 -6.74
N LEU A 13 -15.01 30.14 -6.84
CA LEU A 13 -15.25 28.77 -7.28
C LEU A 13 -14.76 28.55 -8.72
N ALA A 14 -14.98 29.51 -9.62
CA ALA A 14 -14.46 29.48 -10.98
C ALA A 14 -12.93 29.53 -11.00
N ARG A 15 -12.31 30.40 -10.19
CA ARG A 15 -10.85 30.50 -10.05
C ARG A 15 -10.23 29.23 -9.47
N GLN A 16 -10.85 28.62 -8.46
CA GLN A 16 -10.43 27.35 -7.86
C GLN A 16 -10.56 26.19 -8.85
N THR A 17 -11.67 26.13 -9.59
CA THR A 17 -11.89 25.14 -10.66
C THR A 17 -10.88 25.33 -11.79
N GLN A 18 -10.62 26.57 -12.22
CA GLN A 18 -9.63 26.85 -13.25
C GLN A 18 -8.19 26.61 -12.76
N ALA A 19 -7.90 26.76 -11.47
CA ALA A 19 -6.63 26.33 -10.88
C ALA A 19 -6.47 24.81 -10.89
N LEU A 20 -7.55 24.05 -10.69
CA LEU A 20 -7.57 22.59 -10.83
C LEU A 20 -7.35 22.14 -12.29
N PHE A 21 -7.98 22.81 -13.26
CA PHE A 21 -7.71 22.56 -14.69
C PHE A 21 -6.32 23.05 -15.14
N ASN A 22 -5.75 24.05 -14.48
CA ASN A 22 -4.38 24.53 -14.68
C ASN A 22 -3.33 23.73 -13.88
N LEU A 23 -3.66 22.51 -13.39
CA LEU A 23 -2.64 21.51 -13.06
C LEU A 23 -1.88 21.16 -14.36
N SER A 24 -0.78 21.87 -14.59
CA SER A 24 0.09 21.64 -15.74
C SER A 24 0.66 20.21 -15.77
N GLY A 25 1.25 19.79 -16.89
CA GLY A 25 1.81 18.43 -17.04
C GLY A 25 2.81 18.03 -15.95
N ALA A 26 3.43 18.98 -15.25
CA ALA A 26 4.30 18.74 -14.09
C ALA A 26 3.56 18.23 -12.82
N ALA A 27 2.23 18.37 -12.76
CA ALA A 27 1.40 17.81 -11.69
C ALA A 27 0.91 16.39 -11.98
N ALA A 28 0.85 15.98 -13.26
CA ALA A 28 0.38 14.64 -13.65
C ALA A 28 1.19 13.48 -13.01
N PRO A 29 2.54 13.53 -12.90
CA PRO A 29 3.29 12.50 -12.18
C PRO A 29 2.89 12.37 -10.71
N ARG A 30 2.61 13.50 -10.02
CA ARG A 30 2.14 13.47 -8.63
C ARG A 30 0.70 12.97 -8.51
N LEU A 31 -0.16 13.24 -9.49
CA LEU A 31 -1.51 12.65 -9.52
C LEU A 31 -1.43 11.13 -9.73
N THR A 32 -0.60 10.64 -10.65
CA THR A 32 -0.35 9.20 -10.85
C THR A 32 0.23 8.55 -9.59
N GLN A 33 1.12 9.22 -8.87
CA GLN A 33 1.65 8.73 -7.59
C GLN A 33 0.54 8.62 -6.53
N VAL A 34 -0.31 9.64 -6.37
CA VAL A 34 -1.45 9.61 -5.44
C VAL A 34 -2.42 8.48 -5.79
N MET A 35 -2.73 8.28 -7.07
CA MET A 35 -3.61 7.18 -7.52
C MET A 35 -3.02 5.80 -7.18
N LYS A 36 -1.72 5.58 -7.40
CA LYS A 36 -1.04 4.32 -7.00
C LYS A 36 -1.02 4.10 -5.49
N VAL A 37 -0.89 5.16 -4.69
CA VAL A 37 -1.00 5.07 -3.22
C VAL A 37 -2.42 4.72 -2.80
N GLN A 38 -3.44 5.30 -3.44
CA GLN A 38 -4.84 4.95 -3.19
C GLN A 38 -5.17 3.50 -3.60
N GLU A 39 -4.68 3.06 -4.75
CA GLU A 39 -4.81 1.68 -5.25
C GLU A 39 -4.21 0.66 -4.26
N GLY A 40 -2.96 0.84 -3.84
CA GLY A 40 -2.32 -0.04 -2.85
C GLY A 40 -2.96 -0.01 -1.46
N MET A 41 -3.49 1.15 -1.03
CA MET A 41 -4.25 1.24 0.23
C MET A 41 -5.60 0.52 0.13
N LEU A 42 -6.26 0.53 -1.04
CA LEU A 42 -7.51 -0.20 -1.27
C LEU A 42 -7.29 -1.72 -1.29
N GLU A 43 -6.25 -2.21 -1.97
CA GLU A 43 -5.89 -3.64 -2.00
C GLU A 43 -5.59 -4.21 -0.60
N GLN A 44 -4.86 -3.44 0.22
CA GLN A 44 -4.59 -3.79 1.62
C GLN A 44 -5.86 -3.74 2.49
N ALA A 45 -6.71 -2.72 2.30
CA ALA A 45 -7.97 -2.59 3.03
C ALA A 45 -8.96 -3.71 2.68
N GLU A 46 -9.05 -4.13 1.41
CA GLU A 46 -9.83 -5.29 0.99
C GLU A 46 -9.32 -6.57 1.66
N THR A 47 -8.01 -6.78 1.67
CA THR A 47 -7.39 -7.96 2.27
C THR A 47 -7.62 -8.03 3.78
N PHE A 48 -7.43 -6.92 4.50
CA PHE A 48 -7.79 -6.83 5.92
C PHE A 48 -9.28 -7.09 6.16
N THR A 49 -10.16 -6.48 5.35
CA THR A 49 -11.62 -6.61 5.53
C THR A 49 -12.09 -8.05 5.30
N ARG A 50 -11.51 -8.75 4.32
CA ARG A 50 -11.77 -10.17 4.04
C ARG A 50 -11.43 -11.06 5.24
N HIS A 51 -10.19 -10.99 5.73
CA HIS A 51 -9.76 -11.81 6.87
C HIS A 51 -10.51 -11.45 8.16
N TRP A 52 -10.86 -10.17 8.35
CA TRP A 52 -11.70 -9.73 9.46
C TRP A 52 -13.11 -10.35 9.38
N ILE A 53 -13.76 -10.37 8.21
CA ILE A 53 -15.07 -11.03 8.04
C ILE A 53 -14.96 -12.52 8.35
N GLU A 54 -13.94 -13.20 7.83
CA GLU A 54 -13.70 -14.64 8.04
C GLU A 54 -13.56 -14.97 9.54
N ARG A 55 -12.67 -14.27 10.27
CA ARG A 55 -12.51 -14.44 11.73
C ARG A 55 -13.76 -14.07 12.53
N ARG A 56 -14.61 -13.17 12.03
CA ARG A 56 -15.89 -12.80 12.68
C ARG A 56 -16.98 -13.85 12.46
N GLN A 57 -16.99 -14.54 11.32
CA GLN A 57 -17.85 -15.70 11.08
C GLN A 57 -17.43 -16.86 12.01
N GLU A 58 -16.15 -17.19 12.04
CA GLU A 58 -15.58 -18.22 12.94
C GLU A 58 -15.87 -17.95 14.43
N ALA A 59 -15.81 -16.67 14.85
CA ALA A 59 -16.15 -16.25 16.21
C ALA A 59 -17.65 -16.42 16.56
N ILE A 60 -18.55 -16.33 15.56
CA ILE A 60 -19.99 -16.58 15.73
C ILE A 60 -20.26 -18.09 15.75
N GLU A 61 -19.65 -18.86 14.86
CA GLU A 61 -19.80 -20.31 14.79
C GLU A 61 -19.33 -20.97 16.09
N THR A 62 -18.11 -20.66 16.55
CA THR A 62 -17.59 -21.18 17.82
C THR A 62 -18.37 -20.69 19.06
N ALA A 63 -19.06 -19.55 18.99
CA ALA A 63 -19.99 -19.12 20.05
C ALA A 63 -21.26 -19.99 20.07
N LEU A 64 -21.81 -20.32 18.90
CA LEU A 64 -22.97 -21.21 18.77
C LEU A 64 -22.63 -22.65 19.18
N GLU A 65 -21.42 -23.14 18.86
CA GLU A 65 -20.94 -24.44 19.34
C GLU A 65 -20.81 -24.48 20.86
N ALA A 66 -20.22 -23.46 21.50
CA ALA A 66 -20.15 -23.35 22.95
C ALA A 66 -21.55 -23.27 23.61
N LEU A 67 -22.48 -22.55 23.00
CA LEU A 67 -23.89 -22.52 23.45
C LEU A 67 -24.56 -23.89 23.31
N ASN A 68 -24.29 -24.64 22.24
CA ASN A 68 -24.86 -25.97 22.02
C ASN A 68 -24.26 -27.03 22.95
N SER A 69 -22.97 -26.96 23.28
CA SER A 69 -22.34 -27.86 24.26
C SER A 69 -22.90 -27.62 25.66
N MET A 70 -23.10 -26.35 26.07
CA MET A 70 -23.74 -25.99 27.33
C MET A 70 -25.22 -26.42 27.43
N ASN A 71 -25.97 -26.36 26.32
CA ASN A 71 -27.40 -26.70 26.28
C ASN A 71 -27.69 -28.14 25.80
N SER A 72 -26.66 -29.01 25.77
CA SER A 72 -26.82 -30.40 25.34
C SER A 72 -27.77 -31.18 26.24
N LYS A 73 -28.60 -32.06 25.65
CA LYS A 73 -29.78 -32.72 26.26
C LYS A 73 -29.49 -33.74 27.38
N GLY A 74 -28.32 -33.70 27.98
CA GLY A 74 -27.92 -34.52 29.12
C GLY A 74 -28.32 -33.90 30.47
N LYS A 75 -27.70 -34.41 31.54
CA LYS A 75 -27.72 -33.74 32.85
C LYS A 75 -26.83 -32.49 32.79
N PRO A 76 -27.25 -31.32 33.30
CA PRO A 76 -26.42 -30.12 33.30
C PRO A 76 -25.08 -30.35 34.01
N ASP A 77 -23.98 -30.00 33.35
CA ASP A 77 -22.62 -30.04 33.89
C ASP A 77 -22.03 -28.61 33.93
N PRO A 78 -21.95 -27.98 35.12
CA PRO A 78 -21.37 -26.65 35.27
C PRO A 78 -19.88 -26.59 34.93
N VAL A 79 -19.13 -27.69 35.07
CA VAL A 79 -17.68 -27.72 34.82
C VAL A 79 -17.42 -27.75 33.31
N ALA A 80 -18.15 -28.60 32.57
CA ALA A 80 -18.11 -28.60 31.11
C ALA A 80 -18.56 -27.24 30.53
N ALA A 81 -19.57 -26.60 31.14
CA ALA A 81 -20.01 -25.27 30.73
C ALA A 81 -18.96 -24.17 30.96
N MET A 82 -18.30 -24.16 32.13
CA MET A 82 -17.18 -23.24 32.40
C MET A 82 -16.01 -23.48 31.45
N GLN A 83 -15.70 -24.73 31.11
CA GLN A 83 -14.66 -25.08 30.15
C GLN A 83 -14.98 -24.55 28.75
N ALA A 84 -16.21 -24.80 28.25
CA ALA A 84 -16.65 -24.29 26.94
C ALA A 84 -16.59 -22.75 26.83
N ILE A 85 -16.96 -22.03 27.91
CA ILE A 85 -16.81 -20.57 27.99
C ILE A 85 -15.33 -20.16 27.96
N ALA A 86 -14.47 -20.82 28.72
CA ALA A 86 -13.04 -20.49 28.81
C ALA A 86 -12.29 -20.75 27.48
N ASP A 87 -12.64 -21.81 26.75
CA ASP A 87 -12.07 -22.12 25.44
C ASP A 87 -12.58 -21.15 24.35
N TRP A 88 -13.88 -20.82 24.35
CA TRP A 88 -14.43 -19.78 23.46
C TRP A 88 -13.81 -18.40 23.73
N GLN A 89 -13.60 -18.03 24.99
CA GLN A 89 -12.91 -16.79 25.36
C GLN A 89 -11.47 -16.77 24.83
N ARG A 90 -10.73 -17.89 24.93
CA ARG A 90 -9.34 -17.99 24.45
C ARG A 90 -9.25 -17.77 22.94
N GLY A 91 -10.01 -18.52 22.14
CA GLY A 91 -10.06 -18.33 20.69
C GLY A 91 -10.54 -16.94 20.28
N SER A 92 -11.41 -16.33 21.07
CA SER A 92 -11.85 -14.94 20.84
C SER A 92 -10.73 -13.91 21.10
N PHE A 93 -9.88 -14.10 22.12
CA PHE A 93 -8.68 -13.29 22.32
C PHE A 93 -7.64 -13.49 21.21
N GLU A 94 -7.45 -14.72 20.74
CA GLU A 94 -6.53 -15.05 19.63
C GLU A 94 -6.96 -14.34 18.34
N ARG A 95 -8.25 -14.45 17.96
CA ARG A 95 -8.82 -13.75 16.79
C ARG A 95 -8.78 -12.22 16.92
N LEU A 96 -9.06 -11.67 18.10
CA LEU A 96 -8.89 -10.23 18.37
C LEU A 96 -7.42 -9.76 18.27
N THR A 97 -6.48 -10.63 18.64
CA THR A 97 -5.04 -10.33 18.51
C THR A 97 -4.61 -10.33 17.04
N ALA A 98 -5.12 -11.26 16.23
CA ALA A 98 -4.91 -11.28 14.79
C ALA A 98 -5.51 -10.04 14.09
N ASP A 99 -6.75 -9.67 14.42
CA ASP A 99 -7.39 -8.43 13.95
C ASP A 99 -6.52 -7.20 14.24
N TYR A 100 -5.97 -7.10 15.45
CA TYR A 100 -5.12 -5.97 15.84
C TYR A 100 -3.77 -5.95 15.11
N GLN A 101 -3.14 -7.11 14.88
CA GLN A 101 -1.88 -7.21 14.14
C GLN A 101 -2.03 -6.83 12.67
N GLU A 102 -3.08 -7.30 11.99
CA GLU A 102 -3.36 -6.90 10.61
C GLU A 102 -3.76 -5.43 10.51
N TRP A 103 -4.57 -4.91 11.44
CA TRP A 103 -4.92 -3.49 11.49
C TRP A 103 -3.68 -2.59 11.65
N MET A 104 -2.77 -2.92 12.58
CA MET A 104 -1.50 -2.21 12.74
C MET A 104 -0.64 -2.30 11.48
N THR A 105 -0.65 -3.44 10.78
CA THR A 105 0.06 -3.61 9.51
C THR A 105 -0.49 -2.69 8.42
N LEU A 106 -1.82 -2.62 8.26
CA LEU A 106 -2.50 -1.70 7.34
C LEU A 106 -2.15 -0.23 7.62
N CYS A 107 -2.17 0.20 8.89
CA CYS A 107 -1.80 1.57 9.28
C CYS A 107 -0.32 1.90 8.98
N MET A 108 0.60 0.96 9.24
CA MET A 108 2.02 1.14 8.95
C MET A 108 2.30 1.18 7.44
N GLN A 109 1.67 0.29 6.66
CA GLN A 109 1.86 0.23 5.20
C GLN A 109 1.27 1.47 4.51
N ALA A 110 0.09 1.95 4.91
CA ALA A 110 -0.47 3.22 4.44
C ALA A 110 0.48 4.41 4.70
N THR A 111 1.13 4.42 5.87
CA THR A 111 2.11 5.45 6.24
C THR A 111 3.37 5.36 5.37
N GLN A 112 3.87 4.16 5.06
CA GLN A 112 5.04 3.95 4.19
C GLN A 112 4.76 4.35 2.73
N LEU A 113 3.58 3.99 2.19
CA LEU A 113 3.13 4.39 0.86
C LEU A 113 3.05 5.92 0.72
N ALA A 114 2.51 6.61 1.74
CA ALA A 114 2.47 8.07 1.78
C ALA A 114 3.85 8.73 1.98
N ALA A 115 4.77 8.05 2.67
CA ALA A 115 6.10 8.57 3.05
C ALA A 115 7.23 8.25 2.05
N THR A 116 6.91 7.79 0.83
CA THR A 116 7.91 7.43 -0.20
C THR A 116 8.11 8.57 -1.23
N PRO A 117 9.13 9.45 -1.06
CA PRO A 117 9.54 10.38 -2.11
C PRO A 117 10.33 9.64 -3.20
N GLN A 118 10.03 9.87 -4.48
CA GLN A 118 10.94 9.42 -5.54
C GLN A 118 12.16 10.32 -5.63
N SER A 119 13.31 9.81 -5.18
CA SER A 119 14.65 10.30 -5.54
C SER A 119 15.32 9.39 -6.58
N GLU A 120 14.54 8.83 -7.49
CA GLU A 120 15.00 8.02 -8.63
C GLU A 120 14.38 8.50 -9.96
N THR A 121 14.41 9.81 -10.19
CA THR A 121 14.27 10.35 -11.54
C THR A 121 15.55 10.01 -12.31
N GLY A 122 15.55 8.86 -12.98
CA GLY A 122 16.66 8.37 -13.79
C GLY A 122 16.91 9.26 -15.00
N GLN A 123 17.69 10.33 -14.78
CA GLN A 123 18.39 11.21 -15.71
C GLN A 123 18.08 11.04 -17.21
N ASP A 124 17.44 12.06 -17.80
CA ASP A 124 17.30 12.18 -19.26
C ASP A 124 18.67 12.09 -19.96
N ASP A 125 18.76 11.27 -21.01
CA ASP A 125 19.90 11.24 -21.93
C ASP A 125 19.43 11.40 -23.39
N PRO A 126 18.97 12.60 -23.79
CA PRO A 126 18.41 12.87 -25.12
C PRO A 126 19.51 13.11 -26.17
N ALA A 127 20.57 12.31 -26.12
CA ALA A 127 21.85 12.54 -26.81
C ALA A 127 22.15 11.53 -27.94
N SER A 128 21.13 10.88 -28.50
CA SER A 128 21.27 10.03 -29.71
C SER A 128 20.76 10.77 -30.97
N SER A 129 21.46 11.84 -31.35
CA SER A 129 21.14 12.61 -32.56
C SER A 129 21.64 11.91 -33.83
N SER A 130 20.76 11.19 -34.52
CA SER A 130 21.10 10.40 -35.71
C SER A 130 20.45 10.91 -37.01
N THR A 131 20.86 12.08 -37.51
CA THR A 131 20.59 12.49 -38.90
C THR A 131 21.86 13.00 -39.57
N ASP A 132 22.41 12.15 -40.43
CA ASP A 132 23.60 12.32 -41.25
C ASP A 132 23.62 13.63 -42.08
N GLN A 133 24.70 14.43 -41.94
CA GLN A 133 25.19 15.23 -43.06
C GLN A 133 26.69 15.59 -42.98
N GLY A 134 27.52 14.86 -43.74
CA GLY A 134 28.48 15.49 -44.65
C GLY A 134 29.80 16.11 -44.13
N LYS A 135 30.90 15.42 -44.46
CA LYS A 135 32.11 15.98 -45.12
C LYS A 135 33.29 16.55 -44.28
N ALA A 136 34.21 15.61 -44.00
CA ALA A 136 35.68 15.73 -44.21
C ALA A 136 36.62 16.33 -43.13
N THR A 137 37.73 15.61 -42.93
CA THR A 137 39.05 16.02 -42.37
C THR A 137 39.08 16.57 -40.92
N ALA A 138 39.91 16.07 -39.98
CA ALA A 138 41.24 15.50 -40.18
C ALA A 138 41.75 14.56 -39.05
N LYS A 139 42.63 13.62 -39.43
CA LYS A 139 43.87 13.22 -38.71
C LYS A 139 43.76 12.66 -37.27
N SER A 140 43.44 11.37 -37.14
CA SER A 140 43.77 10.60 -35.93
C SER A 140 45.27 10.22 -35.89
N LYS A 141 45.84 10.00 -34.69
CA LYS A 141 47.21 9.48 -34.50
C LYS A 141 47.40 8.81 -33.13
N GLY A 142 47.77 7.53 -33.12
CA GLY A 142 48.12 6.74 -31.93
C GLY A 142 46.90 6.06 -31.28
N ARG A 143 46.75 4.74 -31.11
CA ARG A 143 47.62 3.54 -31.00
C ARG A 143 48.01 3.16 -29.56
N ALA A 144 47.88 1.85 -29.27
CA ALA A 144 48.13 1.10 -28.02
C ALA A 144 46.98 1.27 -26.98
N ALA A 145 46.23 0.25 -26.53
CA ALA A 145 46.32 -1.23 -26.46
C ALA A 145 46.85 -1.80 -25.12
N SER A 146 46.48 -3.06 -24.85
CA SER A 146 46.58 -3.81 -23.58
C SER A 146 45.60 -3.37 -22.47
N SER A 147 45.01 -4.28 -21.68
CA SER A 147 45.03 -5.76 -21.79
C SER A 147 43.81 -6.45 -21.13
N ARG A 148 43.43 -7.58 -21.73
CA ARG A 148 42.43 -8.57 -21.31
C ARG A 148 42.81 -9.27 -19.99
N SER A 149 41.83 -9.44 -19.08
CA SER A 149 41.76 -10.60 -18.18
C SER A 149 40.36 -10.81 -17.57
N LYS A 150 39.96 -12.08 -17.45
CA LYS A 150 38.71 -12.65 -16.88
C LYS A 150 38.97 -14.17 -16.71
N PRO A 151 38.23 -14.96 -15.90
CA PRO A 151 37.22 -14.64 -14.86
C PRO A 151 37.77 -15.06 -13.47
N ASP A 152 37.14 -15.71 -12.46
CA ASP A 152 35.77 -16.23 -12.18
C ASP A 152 35.57 -16.47 -10.65
N HIS A 153 34.46 -17.13 -10.24
CA HIS A 153 34.16 -17.93 -9.03
C HIS A 153 34.98 -17.75 -7.70
N ALA A 154 34.38 -17.79 -6.49
CA ALA A 154 33.35 -18.74 -6.03
C ALA A 154 32.41 -18.18 -4.91
N LYS A 155 31.71 -19.06 -4.15
CA LYS A 155 30.63 -18.72 -3.18
C LYS A 155 31.07 -18.87 -1.68
N PRO A 156 30.20 -19.03 -0.64
CA PRO A 156 30.40 -18.31 0.62
C PRO A 156 30.60 -19.23 1.85
N VAL A 157 30.60 -18.62 3.05
CA VAL A 157 30.27 -19.21 4.35
C VAL A 157 29.24 -18.30 5.02
#